data_AF-A0A7C1W426-F1
#
_entry.id   AF-A0A7C1W426-F1
#
_cell.length_a   1.000
_cell.length_b   1.000
_cell.length_c   1.000
_cell.angle_alpha   90.00
_cell.angle_beta   90.00
_cell.angle_gamma   90.00
#
_symmetry.space_group_name_H-M   'P 1'
#
loop_
_entity.id
_entity.type
_entity.pdbx_description
1 polymer ?
#
loop_
_entity_poly.entity_id
_entity_poly.type
_entity_poly.pdbx_seq_one_letter_code
_entity_poly.pdbx_strand_id
1 'polypeptide(L)'
;MGKRRDDYHDLLEQQRFLEKIERGIRVANREIIHNLIPSVNKETILAFAVAIGRLRARYLKAAFDLGVNENGEAPERAEVEELKTRREMYEEARSAFEALREAVERGYLDVGDLE
;
A
#
# COMPACT_ATOMS: atom_id res chain seq x y z
N MET A 1 -48.64 0.44 -7.79
CA MET A 1 -47.70 1.59 -7.90
C MET A 1 -47.02 1.97 -6.57
N GLY A 2 -47.33 1.33 -5.42
CA GLY A 2 -46.67 1.61 -4.12
C GLY A 2 -45.31 0.95 -3.92
N LYS A 3 -45.19 -0.35 -4.24
CA LYS A 3 -43.95 -1.15 -4.03
C LYS A 3 -42.67 -0.54 -4.60
N ARG A 4 -42.73 0.04 -5.82
CA ARG A 4 -41.57 0.68 -6.49
C ARG A 4 -41.09 1.98 -5.83
N ARG A 5 -41.95 2.64 -5.04
CA ARG A 5 -41.63 3.87 -4.28
C ARG A 5 -41.00 3.53 -2.93
N ASP A 6 -41.50 2.47 -2.28
CA ASP A 6 -40.94 1.92 -1.04
C ASP A 6 -39.52 1.38 -1.28
N ASP A 7 -39.32 0.62 -2.37
CA ASP A 7 -37.98 0.11 -2.76
C ASP A 7 -36.95 1.25 -2.97
N TYR A 8 -37.38 2.39 -3.51
CA TYR A 8 -36.49 3.55 -3.73
C TYR A 8 -36.16 4.29 -2.43
N HIS A 9 -37.13 4.38 -1.52
CA HIS A 9 -36.94 4.95 -0.20
C HIS A 9 -35.93 4.14 0.61
N ASP A 10 -36.07 2.81 0.61
CA ASP A 10 -35.17 1.90 1.32
C ASP A 10 -33.73 1.97 0.77
N LEU A 11 -33.57 2.07 -0.56
CA LEU A 11 -32.26 2.27 -1.19
C LEU A 11 -31.60 3.58 -0.76
N LEU A 12 -32.36 4.67 -0.66
CA LEU A 12 -31.84 5.96 -0.20
C LEU A 12 -31.44 5.92 1.28
N GLU A 13 -32.21 5.23 2.13
CA GLU A 13 -31.85 5.05 3.54
C GLU A 13 -30.58 4.22 3.70
N GLN A 14 -30.44 3.14 2.91
CA GLN A 14 -29.23 2.33 2.87
C GLN A 14 -28.00 3.15 2.43
N GLN A 15 -28.12 3.96 1.36
CA GLN A 15 -27.03 4.83 0.91
C GLN A 15 -26.61 5.82 2.01
N ARG A 16 -27.57 6.50 2.65
CA ARG A 16 -27.29 7.43 3.75
C ARG A 16 -26.64 6.74 4.94
N PHE A 17 -27.03 5.51 5.23
CA PHE A 17 -26.40 4.72 6.29
C PHE A 17 -24.94 4.41 5.95
N LEU A 18 -24.68 3.92 4.74
CA LEU A 18 -23.32 3.62 4.27
C LEU A 18 -22.44 4.88 4.28
N GLU A 19 -22.94 6.02 3.82
CA GLU A 19 -22.22 7.30 3.87
C GLU A 19 -21.83 7.71 5.30
N LYS A 20 -22.71 7.49 6.28
CA LYS A 20 -22.43 7.76 7.70
C LYS A 20 -21.33 6.83 8.22
N ILE A 21 -21.39 5.54 7.87
CA ILE A 21 -20.37 4.56 8.25
C ILE A 21 -19.03 4.92 7.63
N GLU A 22 -18.98 5.22 6.33
CA GLU A 22 -17.76 5.63 5.63
C GLU A 22 -17.12 6.87 6.26
N ARG A 23 -17.94 7.86 6.63
CA ARG A 23 -17.46 9.05 7.35
C ARG A 23 -16.89 8.69 8.71
N GLY A 24 -17.55 7.81 9.47
CA GLY A 24 -17.06 7.30 10.75
C GLY A 24 -15.72 6.58 10.62
N ILE A 25 -15.59 5.70 9.61
CA ILE A 25 -14.33 5.01 9.28
C ILE A 25 -13.23 6.01 8.97
N ARG A 26 -13.51 7.04 8.17
CA ARG A 26 -12.51 8.08 7.84
C ARG A 26 -12.01 8.81 9.08
N VAL A 27 -12.91 9.23 9.97
CA VAL A 27 -12.54 9.92 11.21
C VAL A 27 -11.70 9.02 12.11
N ALA A 28 -12.16 7.78 12.35
CA ALA A 28 -11.46 6.83 13.20
C ALA A 28 -10.08 6.46 12.65
N ASN A 29 -9.98 6.16 11.34
CA ASN A 29 -8.71 5.85 10.70
C ASN A 29 -7.77 7.05 10.71
N ARG A 30 -8.28 8.27 10.48
CA ARG A 30 -7.45 9.48 10.59
C ARG A 30 -6.90 9.63 12.00
N GLU A 31 -7.72 9.49 13.05
CA GLU A 31 -7.23 9.58 14.44
C GLU A 31 -6.17 8.52 14.75
N ILE A 32 -6.43 7.26 14.42
CA ILE A 32 -5.51 6.15 14.73
C ILE A 32 -4.19 6.29 13.95
N ILE A 33 -4.28 6.55 12.64
CA ILE A 33 -3.11 6.58 11.77
C ILE A 33 -2.30 7.86 11.99
N HIS A 34 -2.95 9.03 12.14
CA HIS A 34 -2.25 10.29 12.42
C HIS A 34 -1.49 10.25 13.75
N ASN A 35 -2.00 9.57 14.77
CA ASN A 35 -1.28 9.40 16.04
C ASN A 35 0.05 8.62 15.88
N LEU A 36 0.12 7.71 14.92
CA LEU A 36 1.33 6.91 14.63
C LEU A 36 2.23 7.56 13.57
N ILE A 37 1.62 8.25 12.61
CA ILE A 37 2.26 8.92 11.47
C ILE A 37 1.67 10.34 11.40
N PRO A 38 2.22 11.30 12.16
CA PRO A 38 1.63 12.63 12.33
C PRO A 38 1.44 13.43 11.05
N SER A 39 2.34 13.29 10.09
CA SER A 39 2.18 13.93 8.79
C SER A 39 3.10 13.25 7.79
N VAL A 40 2.66 13.20 6.54
CA VAL A 40 3.53 12.87 5.41
C VAL A 40 3.75 14.12 4.59
N ASN A 41 4.95 14.27 4.06
CA ASN A 41 5.33 15.36 3.18
C ASN A 41 6.12 14.79 2.00
N LYS A 42 6.50 15.65 1.07
CA LYS A 42 7.21 15.24 -0.14
C LYS A 42 8.51 14.50 0.18
N GLU A 43 9.28 14.97 1.17
CA GLU A 43 10.57 14.40 1.55
C GLU A 43 10.41 12.99 2.11
N THR A 44 9.46 12.78 3.03
CA THR A 44 9.21 11.47 3.66
C THR A 44 8.66 10.46 2.66
N ILE A 45 7.76 10.88 1.76
CA ILE A 45 7.24 10.02 0.68
C ILE A 45 8.36 9.64 -0.28
N LEU A 46 9.21 10.60 -0.68
CA LEU A 46 10.35 10.34 -1.55
C LEU A 46 11.37 9.39 -0.90
N ALA A 47 11.65 9.57 0.39
CA ALA A 47 12.55 8.69 1.14
C ALA A 47 12.04 7.24 1.15
N PHE A 48 10.73 7.03 1.32
CA PHE A 48 10.12 5.70 1.24
C PHE A 48 10.23 5.11 -0.17
N ALA A 49 9.93 5.89 -1.22
CA ALA A 49 10.11 5.45 -2.61
C ALA A 49 11.56 5.05 -2.93
N VAL A 50 12.54 5.81 -2.42
CA VAL A 50 13.97 5.49 -2.55
C VAL A 50 14.32 4.18 -1.83
N ALA A 51 13.76 3.94 -0.64
CA ALA A 51 13.96 2.68 0.09
C ALA A 51 13.44 1.47 -0.72
N ILE A 52 12.28 1.58 -1.34
CA ILE A 52 11.73 0.54 -2.23
C ILE A 52 12.63 0.34 -3.45
N GLY A 53 13.16 1.42 -4.03
CA GLY A 53 14.14 1.36 -5.12
C GLY A 53 15.39 0.56 -4.75
N ARG A 54 15.91 0.75 -3.52
CA ARG A 54 17.05 -0.02 -3.00
C ARG A 54 16.72 -1.51 -2.84
N LEU A 55 15.53 -1.84 -2.35
CA LEU A 55 15.08 -3.23 -2.23
C LEU A 55 14.95 -3.89 -3.61
N ARG A 56 14.35 -3.18 -4.57
CA ARG A 56 14.25 -3.62 -5.97
C ARG A 56 15.63 -3.89 -6.56
N ALA A 57 16.59 -2.99 -6.37
CA ALA A 57 17.94 -3.15 -6.88
C ALA A 57 18.63 -4.42 -6.31
N ARG A 58 18.46 -4.69 -5.00
CA ARG A 58 19.03 -5.89 -4.37
C ARG A 58 18.40 -7.18 -4.88
N TYR A 59 17.08 -7.18 -5.08
CA TYR A 59 16.36 -8.31 -5.66
C TYR A 59 16.82 -8.59 -7.10
N LEU A 60 16.84 -7.55 -7.94
CA LEU A 60 17.30 -7.67 -9.33
C LEU A 60 18.76 -8.12 -9.41
N LYS A 61 19.62 -7.64 -8.52
CA LYS A 61 21.01 -8.10 -8.44
C LYS A 61 21.07 -9.60 -8.14
N ALA A 62 20.33 -10.08 -7.13
CA ALA A 62 20.32 -11.52 -6.81
C ALA A 62 19.80 -12.38 -7.97
N ALA A 63 18.74 -11.91 -8.65
CA ALA A 63 18.21 -12.61 -9.82
C ALA A 63 19.24 -12.67 -10.96
N PHE A 64 19.96 -11.57 -11.18
CA PHE A 64 21.00 -11.50 -12.20
C PHE A 64 22.19 -12.40 -11.87
N ASP A 65 22.70 -12.34 -10.63
CA ASP A 65 23.82 -13.19 -10.18
C ASP A 65 23.48 -14.68 -10.34
N LEU A 66 22.24 -15.07 -10.00
CA LEU A 66 21.77 -16.46 -10.11
C LEU A 66 21.63 -16.94 -11.56
N GLY A 67 21.30 -16.05 -12.50
CA GLY A 67 21.20 -16.37 -13.92
C GLY A 67 22.53 -16.34 -14.68
N VAL A 68 23.54 -15.65 -14.15
CA VAL A 68 24.87 -15.50 -14.78
C VAL A 68 25.86 -16.57 -14.31
N ASN A 69 25.52 -17.41 -13.32
CA ASN A 69 26.42 -18.46 -12.82
C ASN A 69 26.99 -19.31 -13.97
N GLU A 70 28.27 -19.05 -14.30
CA GLU A 70 28.89 -19.30 -15.61
C GLU A 70 29.18 -20.78 -15.89
N ASN A 71 28.99 -21.63 -14.89
CA ASN A 71 29.32 -23.06 -14.96
C ASN A 71 28.14 -23.94 -15.42
N GLY A 72 26.95 -23.37 -15.64
CA GLY A 72 25.75 -24.13 -16.01
C GLY A 72 25.20 -25.02 -14.88
N GLU A 73 25.69 -24.84 -13.66
CA GLU A 73 25.23 -25.55 -12.48
C GLU A 73 23.88 -24.99 -12.01
N ALA A 74 23.01 -25.87 -11.52
CA ALA A 74 21.74 -25.45 -10.94
C ALA A 74 22.00 -24.61 -9.67
N PRO A 75 21.22 -23.54 -9.43
CA PRO A 75 21.38 -22.73 -8.23
C PRO A 75 21.25 -23.56 -6.96
N GLU A 76 22.07 -23.26 -5.96
CA GLU A 76 21.95 -23.87 -4.65
C GLU A 76 20.65 -23.45 -3.98
N ARG A 77 20.12 -24.31 -3.11
CA ARG A 77 18.91 -24.01 -2.34
C ARG A 77 19.04 -22.69 -1.57
N ALA A 78 20.22 -22.41 -1.01
CA ALA A 78 20.48 -21.17 -0.27
C ALA A 78 20.34 -19.91 -1.16
N GLU A 79 20.81 -19.98 -2.42
CA GLU A 79 20.70 -18.87 -3.36
C GLU A 79 19.24 -18.60 -3.77
N VAL A 80 18.45 -19.67 -3.95
CA VAL A 80 17.02 -19.57 -4.24
C VAL A 80 16.24 -18.98 -3.05
N GLU A 81 16.54 -19.39 -1.82
CA GLU A 81 15.90 -18.83 -0.62
C GLU A 81 16.27 -17.36 -0.40
N GLU A 82 17.52 -16.97 -0.66
CA GLU A 82 17.97 -15.57 -0.60
C GLU A 82 17.23 -14.72 -1.66
N LEU A 83 17.09 -15.23 -2.88
CA LEU A 83 16.33 -14.56 -3.94
C LEU A 83 14.86 -14.36 -3.52
N LYS A 84 14.23 -15.39 -2.96
CA LYS A 84 12.85 -15.34 -2.44
C LYS A 84 12.71 -14.30 -1.33
N THR A 85 13.62 -14.31 -0.36
CA THR A 85 13.62 -13.34 0.75
C THR A 85 13.68 -11.90 0.23
N ARG A 86 14.57 -11.63 -0.73
CA ARG A 86 14.68 -10.29 -1.34
C ARG A 86 13.43 -9.89 -2.11
N ARG A 87 12.80 -10.84 -2.81
CA ARG A 87 11.53 -10.62 -3.51
C ARG A 87 10.43 -10.22 -2.53
N GLU A 88 10.28 -10.96 -1.43
CA GLU A 88 9.27 -10.71 -0.40
C GLU A 88 9.47 -9.34 0.26
N MET A 89 10.71 -8.97 0.62
CA MET A 89 11.00 -7.65 1.18
C MET A 89 10.62 -6.52 0.20
N TYR A 90 10.92 -6.68 -1.09
CA TYR A 90 10.57 -5.70 -2.11
C TYR A 90 9.05 -5.60 -2.32
N GLU A 91 8.37 -6.73 -2.43
CA GLU A 91 6.92 -6.79 -2.64
C GLU A 91 6.15 -6.22 -1.45
N GLU A 92 6.55 -6.55 -0.22
CA GLU A 92 5.90 -6.04 0.99
C GLU A 92 6.07 -4.53 1.10
N ALA A 93 7.27 -4.01 0.88
CA ALA A 93 7.52 -2.57 0.90
C ALA A 93 6.75 -1.82 -0.20
N ARG A 94 6.59 -2.43 -1.38
CA ARG A 94 5.77 -1.87 -2.46
C ARG A 94 4.29 -1.84 -2.07
N SER A 95 3.76 -2.94 -1.52
CA SER A 95 2.36 -3.03 -1.07
C SER A 95 2.07 -2.01 0.04
N ALA A 96 3.00 -1.83 0.98
CA ALA A 96 2.89 -0.82 2.02
C ALA A 96 2.84 0.62 1.45
N PHE A 97 3.56 0.90 0.36
CA PHE A 97 3.49 2.19 -0.31
C PHE A 97 2.17 2.41 -1.05
N GLU A 98 1.59 1.37 -1.64
CA GLU A 98 0.24 1.44 -2.22
C GLU A 98 -0.82 1.70 -1.13
N ALA A 99 -0.72 1.02 0.03
CA ALA A 99 -1.57 1.27 1.18
C ALA A 99 -1.42 2.71 1.73
N LEU A 100 -0.20 3.25 1.73
CA LEU A 100 0.05 4.64 2.10
C LEU A 100 -0.65 5.62 1.14
N ARG A 101 -0.55 5.37 -0.17
CA ARG A 101 -1.24 6.19 -1.17
C ARG A 101 -2.76 6.17 -0.98
N GLU A 102 -3.33 4.99 -0.76
CA GLU A 102 -4.76 4.86 -0.48
C GLU A 102 -5.16 5.61 0.81
N ALA A 103 -4.34 5.53 1.86
CA ALA A 103 -4.58 6.25 3.10
C ALA A 103 -4.60 7.78 2.89
N VAL A 104 -3.69 8.30 2.04
CA VAL A 104 -3.70 9.71 1.63
C VAL A 104 -4.95 10.05 0.82
N GLU A 105 -5.28 9.26 -0.21
CA GLU A 105 -6.44 9.48 -1.09
C GLU A 105 -7.77 9.43 -0.33
N ARG A 106 -7.87 8.59 0.71
CA ARG A 106 -9.05 8.48 1.58
C ARG A 106 -9.11 9.54 2.68
N GLY A 107 -8.07 10.35 2.84
CA GLY A 107 -7.97 11.40 3.86
C GLY A 107 -7.71 10.86 5.27
N TYR A 108 -7.04 9.71 5.40
CA TYR A 108 -6.60 9.17 6.68
C TYR A 108 -5.29 9.80 7.16
N LEU A 109 -4.55 10.45 6.26
CA LEU A 109 -3.31 11.16 6.52
C LEU A 109 -3.37 12.55 5.92
N ASP A 110 -2.82 13.52 6.63
CA ASP A 110 -2.64 14.86 6.11
C ASP A 110 -1.31 14.92 5.34
N VAL A 111 -1.35 15.52 4.14
CA VAL A 111 -0.16 15.77 3.32
C VAL A 111 0.28 17.21 3.53
N GLY A 112 1.45 17.40 4.13
CA GLY A 112 2.13 18.69 4.20
C GLY A 112 2.78 19.07 2.88
N ASP A 113 3.00 20.37 2.68
CA ASP A 113 3.82 20.91 1.59
C ASP A 113 3.35 20.53 0.18
N LEU A 114 2.10 20.86 -0.15
CA LEU A 114 1.51 20.69 -1.50
C LEU A 114 1.92 21.77 -2.51
N GLU A 115 2.79 22.70 -2.13
CA GLU A 115 3.25 23.86 -2.93
C GLU A 115 4.55 23.60 -3.70
#